data_AF-A0A920P688-F1
#
_entry.id   AF-A0A920P688-F1
#
_cell.length_a   1.000
_cell.length_b   1.000
_cell.length_c   1.000
_cell.angle_alpha   90.00
_cell.angle_beta   90.00
_cell.angle_gamma   90.00
#
_symmetry.space_group_name_H-M   'P 1'
#
loop_
_entity.id
_entity.type
_entity.pdbx_description
1 polymer ?
#
loop_
_entity_poly.entity_id
_entity_poly.type
_entity_poly.pdbx_seq_one_letter_code
_entity_poly.pdbx_strand_id
1 'polypeptide(L)'
;MRAILLPADSSGAAIAGLNTEVGRGGEWYVSGDLPPSPLSGELAGTTFLGLPPLTDLLIPLNKEEARSPMRAQLRGTGASEAVLYLDDRGPNRKVFGLASGFWRWAARKGEGEETYRRLWSGVTGWLFADETSAAREPRPTKWVFRRKEPVTWIVPGDSTIVNLRLSENDSLLIDTVMIGGTSPSSACSHPDCITTGLEGHPGELIGEGHFDVEMISER
;
A
#
# COMPACT_ATOMS: atom_id res chain seq x y z
N MET A 1 -2.46 -3.79 -21.60
CA MET A 1 -1.22 -4.53 -21.31
C MET A 1 -0.94 -4.54 -19.81
N ARG A 2 -0.98 -5.74 -19.18
CA ARG A 2 -0.49 -5.98 -17.82
C ARG A 2 1.01 -6.26 -17.86
N ALA A 3 1.84 -5.54 -17.11
CA ALA A 3 3.30 -5.66 -17.25
C ALA A 3 4.08 -5.29 -15.98
N ILE A 4 5.24 -5.92 -15.82
CA ILE A 4 6.31 -5.47 -14.92
C ILE A 4 7.33 -4.74 -15.79
N LEU A 5 7.66 -3.51 -15.44
CA LEU A 5 8.58 -2.63 -16.15
C LEU A 5 9.75 -2.31 -15.23
N LEU A 6 10.96 -2.61 -15.67
CA LEU A 6 12.20 -2.32 -14.96
C LEU A 6 13.00 -1.29 -15.77
N PRO A 7 12.61 0.00 -15.75
CA PRO A 7 13.31 1.03 -16.50
C PRO A 7 14.76 1.15 -16.03
N ALA A 8 15.70 1.24 -16.98
CA ALA A 8 17.12 1.42 -16.67
C ALA A 8 17.46 2.84 -16.22
N ASP A 9 16.67 3.83 -16.67
CA ASP A 9 16.86 5.25 -16.35
C ASP A 9 15.53 6.03 -16.45
N SER A 10 15.60 7.34 -16.21
CA SER A 10 14.44 8.24 -16.28
C SER A 10 13.83 8.37 -17.68
N SER A 11 14.63 8.19 -18.74
CA SER A 11 14.12 8.22 -20.11
C SER A 11 13.31 6.96 -20.43
N GLY A 12 13.79 5.80 -20.01
CA GLY A 12 13.05 4.54 -20.10
C GLY A 12 11.76 4.56 -19.30
N ALA A 13 11.78 5.14 -18.10
CA ALA A 13 10.57 5.34 -17.30
C ALA A 13 9.56 6.26 -18.00
N ALA A 14 10.03 7.37 -18.58
CA ALA A 14 9.19 8.32 -19.30
C ALA A 14 8.51 7.71 -20.52
N ILE A 15 9.23 6.89 -21.31
CA ILE A 15 8.65 6.14 -22.45
C ILE A 15 7.51 5.22 -21.98
N ALA A 16 7.64 4.65 -20.79
CA ALA A 16 6.63 3.79 -20.18
C ALA A 16 5.49 4.55 -19.49
N GLY A 17 5.53 5.89 -19.49
CA GLY A 17 4.49 6.76 -18.94
C GLY A 17 4.71 7.18 -17.47
N LEU A 18 5.92 7.01 -16.93
CA LEU A 18 6.27 7.44 -15.58
C LEU A 18 7.40 8.47 -15.59
N ASN A 19 7.10 9.70 -15.18
CA ASN A 19 8.11 10.75 -15.05
C ASN A 19 8.84 10.65 -13.70
N THR A 20 10.17 10.57 -13.75
CA THR A 20 11.04 10.48 -12.58
C THR A 20 12.15 11.53 -12.62
N GLU A 21 12.76 11.81 -11.47
CA GLU A 21 14.07 12.45 -11.40
C GLU A 21 15.14 11.57 -12.10
N VAL A 22 16.33 12.15 -12.29
CA VAL A 22 17.52 11.37 -12.66
C VAL A 22 17.83 10.35 -11.55
N GLY A 23 18.16 9.13 -11.95
CA GLY A 23 18.44 8.03 -11.02
C GLY A 23 19.51 8.39 -10.00
N ARG A 24 19.22 8.10 -8.72
CA ARG A 24 20.12 8.38 -7.61
C ARG A 24 20.84 7.11 -7.19
N GLY A 25 22.12 7.05 -7.53
CA GLY A 25 23.02 5.97 -7.12
C GLY A 25 23.25 5.93 -5.61
N GLY A 26 23.83 4.82 -5.14
CA GLY A 26 24.12 4.56 -3.73
C GLY A 26 23.35 3.35 -3.19
N GLU A 27 23.56 3.05 -1.91
CA GLU A 27 22.93 1.92 -1.23
C GLU A 27 21.60 2.35 -0.62
N TRP A 28 20.52 1.73 -1.08
CA TRP A 28 19.16 1.97 -0.62
C TRP A 28 18.68 0.80 0.22
N TYR A 29 18.36 1.06 1.48
CA TYR A 29 17.91 0.05 2.42
C TYR A 29 16.39 0.11 2.55
N VAL A 30 15.73 -1.02 2.32
CA VAL A 30 14.27 -1.14 2.43
C VAL A 30 13.88 -1.04 3.91
N SER A 31 12.89 -0.22 4.19
CA SER A 31 12.28 -0.11 5.51
C SER A 31 11.56 -1.40 5.87
N GLY A 32 11.69 -1.84 7.13
CA GLY A 32 10.86 -2.93 7.66
C GLY A 32 9.40 -2.52 7.88
N ASP A 33 9.14 -1.21 8.03
CA ASP A 33 7.78 -0.68 8.09
C ASP A 33 7.24 -0.51 6.67
N LEU A 34 6.31 -1.40 6.28
CA LEU A 34 5.73 -1.42 4.95
C LEU A 34 4.47 -0.58 4.89
N PRO A 35 4.37 0.36 3.92
CA PRO A 35 3.13 1.09 3.71
C PRO A 35 2.01 0.13 3.26
N PRO A 36 0.74 0.47 3.56
CA PRO A 36 -0.37 -0.31 3.07
C PRO A 36 -0.43 -0.36 1.55
N SER A 37 -0.66 -1.55 1.01
CA SER A 37 -0.73 -1.76 -0.43
C SER A 37 -1.52 -3.02 -0.78
N PRO A 38 -1.87 -3.23 -2.06
CA PRO A 38 -2.43 -4.49 -2.53
C PRO A 38 -1.56 -5.72 -2.26
N LEU A 39 -0.25 -5.53 -2.02
CA LEU A 39 0.73 -6.59 -1.75
C LEU A 39 0.93 -6.88 -0.25
N SER A 40 0.27 -6.14 0.65
CA SER A 40 0.51 -6.28 2.10
C SER A 40 0.35 -7.70 2.63
N GLY A 41 -0.58 -8.50 2.10
CA GLY A 41 -0.78 -9.88 2.53
C GLY A 41 0.39 -10.81 2.14
N GLU A 42 0.90 -10.66 0.92
CA GLU A 42 2.02 -11.46 0.39
C GLU A 42 3.36 -11.09 1.05
N LEU A 43 3.51 -9.82 1.41
CA LEU A 43 4.68 -9.29 2.11
C LEU A 43 4.56 -9.41 3.64
N ALA A 44 3.45 -9.95 4.16
CA ALA A 44 3.29 -10.14 5.59
C ALA A 44 4.30 -11.18 6.12
N GLY A 45 4.94 -10.87 7.24
CA GLY A 45 5.90 -11.76 7.89
C GLY A 45 7.21 -11.96 7.12
N THR A 46 7.49 -11.20 6.07
CA THR A 46 8.82 -11.19 5.43
C THR A 46 9.77 -10.24 6.16
N THR A 47 11.04 -10.62 6.24
CA THR A 47 12.08 -9.73 6.78
C THR A 47 12.79 -8.99 5.64
N PHE A 48 12.88 -7.67 5.80
CA PHE A 48 13.66 -6.78 4.94
C PHE A 48 14.99 -6.38 5.56
N LEU A 49 15.16 -6.61 6.86
CA LEU A 49 16.38 -6.29 7.59
C LEU A 49 17.49 -7.25 7.14
N GLY A 50 18.66 -6.69 6.82
CA GLY A 50 19.83 -7.48 6.39
C GLY A 50 19.80 -7.92 4.91
N LEU A 51 18.78 -7.53 4.14
CA LEU A 51 18.80 -7.71 2.69
C LEU A 51 19.93 -6.88 2.05
N PRO A 52 20.57 -7.37 0.97
CA PRO A 52 21.46 -6.54 0.18
C PRO A 52 20.78 -5.24 -0.26
N PRO A 53 21.45 -4.08 -0.19
CA PRO A 53 20.83 -2.82 -0.56
C PRO A 53 20.49 -2.78 -2.05
N LEU A 54 19.39 -2.09 -2.36
CA LEU A 54 19.03 -1.71 -3.72
C LEU A 54 19.95 -0.58 -4.21
N THR A 55 19.99 -0.35 -5.52
CA THR A 55 20.82 0.70 -6.14
C THR A 55 20.02 1.51 -7.15
N ASP A 56 20.58 2.63 -7.60
CA ASP A 56 20.12 3.39 -8.77
C ASP A 56 18.60 3.69 -8.75
N LEU A 57 18.16 4.36 -7.68
CA LEU A 57 16.75 4.61 -7.44
C LEU A 57 16.22 5.76 -8.32
N LEU A 58 15.17 5.48 -9.09
CA LEU A 58 14.39 6.45 -9.84
C LEU A 58 13.29 7.02 -8.94
N ILE A 59 13.35 8.30 -8.65
CA ILE A 59 12.39 8.96 -7.75
C ILE A 59 11.25 9.55 -8.59
N PRO A 60 9.98 9.09 -8.44
CA PRO A 60 8.85 9.66 -9.18
C PRO A 60 8.66 11.15 -8.86
N LEU A 61 8.37 11.97 -9.88
CA LEU A 61 8.11 13.39 -9.67
C LEU A 61 6.79 13.64 -8.90
N ASN A 62 5.78 12.81 -9.13
CA ASN A 62 4.50 12.85 -8.41
C ASN A 62 4.53 11.90 -7.20
N LYS A 63 5.21 12.32 -6.12
CA LYS A 63 5.43 11.47 -4.92
C LYS A 63 4.15 11.07 -4.18
N GLU A 64 3.12 11.92 -4.20
CA GLU A 64 1.85 11.67 -3.50
C GLU A 64 1.03 10.55 -4.12
N GLU A 65 1.22 10.32 -5.42
CA GLU A 65 0.50 9.27 -6.14
C GLU A 65 1.25 7.94 -6.15
N ALA A 66 2.50 7.92 -5.66
CA ALA A 66 3.35 6.74 -5.68
C ALA A 66 2.88 5.70 -4.64
N ARG A 67 1.93 4.85 -5.05
CA ARG A 67 1.50 3.65 -4.32
C ARG A 67 2.59 2.60 -4.35
N SER A 68 3.60 2.81 -3.53
CA SER A 68 4.69 1.86 -3.37
C SER A 68 4.39 0.90 -2.23
N PRO A 69 4.43 -0.42 -2.44
CA PRO A 69 4.30 -1.44 -1.39
C PRO A 69 5.49 -1.49 -0.43
N MET A 70 6.61 -0.87 -0.80
CA MET A 70 7.85 -0.84 -0.02
C MET A 70 8.51 0.53 -0.17
N ARG A 71 9.26 0.98 0.83
CA ARG A 71 10.05 2.21 0.71
C ARG A 71 11.48 1.97 1.13
N ALA A 72 12.41 2.76 0.61
CA ALA A 72 13.81 2.68 0.96
C ALA A 72 14.42 4.04 1.26
N GLN A 73 15.48 4.03 2.06
CA GLN A 73 16.23 5.20 2.45
C GLN A 73 17.70 5.06 2.03
N LEU A 74 18.27 6.16 1.53
CA LEU A 74 19.66 6.20 1.12
C LEU A 74 20.56 6.05 2.35
N ARG A 75 21.42 5.03 2.34
CA ARG A 75 22.26 4.65 3.49
C ARG A 75 21.46 4.38 4.77
N GLY A 76 20.18 4.01 4.63
CA GLY A 76 19.28 3.71 5.74
C GLY A 76 18.85 4.93 6.56
N THR A 77 19.05 6.15 6.04
CA THR A 77 18.67 7.39 6.73
C THR A 77 18.05 8.39 5.74
N GLY A 78 17.34 9.40 6.27
CA GLY A 78 16.80 10.49 5.46
C GLY A 78 15.44 10.19 4.81
N ALA A 79 15.21 10.77 3.63
CA ALA A 79 13.92 10.69 2.94
C ALA A 79 13.59 9.25 2.52
N SER A 80 12.36 8.83 2.80
CA SER A 80 11.84 7.50 2.47
C SER A 80 11.18 7.53 1.08
N GLU A 81 11.82 6.88 0.11
CA GLU A 81 11.46 6.94 -1.30
C GLU A 81 10.85 5.61 -1.77
N ALA A 82 9.98 5.67 -2.77
CA ALA A 82 9.32 4.50 -3.36
C ALA A 82 10.31 3.61 -4.12
N VAL A 83 10.27 2.29 -3.90
CA VAL A 83 11.10 1.31 -4.66
C VAL A 83 10.31 0.58 -5.73
N LEU A 84 8.98 0.60 -5.64
CA LEU A 84 8.05 0.07 -6.63
C LEU A 84 6.95 1.09 -6.85
N TYR A 85 6.33 1.08 -8.02
CA TYR A 85 5.14 1.87 -8.27
C TYR A 85 4.08 1.01 -8.92
N LEU A 86 2.97 0.81 -8.20
CA LEU A 86 1.80 0.08 -8.68
C LEU A 86 0.85 1.07 -9.36
N ASP A 87 0.63 0.88 -10.66
CA ASP A 87 -0.26 1.71 -11.47
C ASP A 87 -1.50 0.90 -11.87
N ASP A 88 -2.64 1.24 -11.30
CA ASP A 88 -3.96 0.68 -11.57
C ASP A 88 -4.96 1.72 -12.11
N ARG A 89 -4.50 2.93 -12.46
CA ARG A 89 -5.40 4.03 -12.86
C ARG A 89 -6.03 3.85 -14.24
N GLY A 90 -5.44 2.99 -15.06
CA GLY A 90 -5.92 2.66 -16.40
C GLY A 90 -6.56 1.27 -16.46
N PRO A 91 -7.09 0.88 -17.63
CA PRO A 91 -7.72 -0.44 -17.84
C PRO A 91 -6.74 -1.62 -17.75
N ASN A 92 -5.49 -1.37 -17.38
CA ASN A 92 -4.47 -2.38 -17.22
C ASN A 92 -3.54 -2.02 -16.08
N ARG A 93 -3.28 -2.99 -15.20
CA ARG A 93 -2.32 -2.86 -14.11
C ARG A 93 -0.88 -2.92 -14.61
N LYS A 94 -0.03 -2.00 -14.17
CA LYS A 94 1.42 -2.01 -14.41
C LYS A 94 2.17 -1.90 -13.10
N VAL A 95 3.36 -2.49 -13.05
CA VAL A 95 4.30 -2.29 -11.94
C VAL A 95 5.61 -1.76 -12.49
N PHE A 96 6.11 -0.70 -11.88
CA PHE A 96 7.43 -0.16 -12.18
C PHE A 96 8.39 -0.51 -11.04
N GLY A 97 9.48 -1.21 -11.36
CA GLY A 97 10.64 -1.33 -10.47
C GLY A 97 11.44 -0.04 -10.54
N LEU A 98 11.38 0.75 -9.46
CA LEU A 98 12.06 2.04 -9.40
C LEU A 98 13.51 1.92 -8.95
N ALA A 99 13.90 0.77 -8.44
CA ALA A 99 15.27 0.48 -8.01
C ALA A 99 15.89 -0.64 -8.84
N SER A 100 17.22 -0.66 -8.83
CA SER A 100 18.01 -1.77 -9.34
C SER A 100 18.47 -2.68 -8.20
N GLY A 101 18.92 -3.89 -8.56
CA GLY A 101 19.57 -4.80 -7.61
C GLY A 101 18.64 -5.74 -6.84
N PHE A 102 17.34 -5.80 -7.14
CA PHE A 102 16.42 -6.78 -6.54
C PHE A 102 16.92 -8.23 -6.67
N TRP A 103 17.53 -8.58 -7.80
CA TRP A 103 18.10 -9.92 -8.06
C TRP A 103 19.13 -10.36 -7.00
N ARG A 104 19.78 -9.41 -6.31
CA ARG A 104 20.76 -9.69 -5.25
C ARG A 104 20.12 -10.38 -4.06
N TRP A 105 18.82 -10.20 -3.84
CA TRP A 105 18.07 -10.85 -2.78
C TRP A 105 17.90 -12.35 -3.08
N ALA A 106 17.68 -12.72 -4.35
CA ALA A 106 17.62 -14.11 -4.80
C ALA A 106 18.99 -14.82 -4.86
N ALA A 107 20.09 -14.06 -4.93
CA ALA A 107 21.43 -14.63 -5.12
C ALA A 107 21.95 -15.42 -3.90
N ARG A 108 21.33 -15.28 -2.73
CA ARG A 108 21.73 -15.97 -1.48
C ARG A 108 20.56 -16.80 -0.96
N LYS A 109 20.82 -18.06 -0.64
CA LYS A 109 19.83 -18.93 0.01
C LYS A 109 19.42 -18.37 1.37
N GLY A 110 18.16 -18.56 1.73
CA GLY A 110 17.59 -18.18 3.03
C GLY A 110 16.54 -17.09 2.90
N GLU A 111 16.46 -16.21 3.90
CA GLU A 111 15.39 -15.20 4.00
C GLU A 111 15.34 -14.22 2.83
N GLY A 112 16.50 -13.87 2.24
CA GLY A 112 16.55 -12.99 1.07
C GLY A 112 15.91 -13.59 -0.18
N GLU A 113 16.14 -14.88 -0.43
CA GLU A 113 15.52 -15.61 -1.53
C GLU A 113 13.99 -15.69 -1.34
N GLU A 114 13.54 -15.93 -0.11
CA GLU A 114 12.12 -15.99 0.20
C GLU A 114 11.43 -14.63 0.05
N THR A 115 12.05 -13.55 0.55
CA THR A 115 11.52 -12.19 0.39
C THR A 115 11.46 -11.79 -1.09
N TYR A 116 12.48 -12.13 -1.88
CA TYR A 116 12.45 -11.92 -3.34
C TYR A 116 11.30 -12.67 -4.00
N ARG A 117 11.15 -13.96 -3.68
CA ARG A 117 10.11 -14.82 -4.25
C ARG A 117 8.72 -14.30 -3.90
N ARG A 118 8.45 -13.99 -2.63
CA ARG A 118 7.16 -13.45 -2.18
C ARG A 118 6.83 -12.11 -2.83
N LEU A 119 7.82 -11.22 -2.95
CA LEU A 119 7.60 -9.94 -3.62
C LEU A 119 7.13 -10.13 -5.07
N TRP A 120 7.87 -10.90 -5.86
CA TRP A 120 7.55 -11.05 -7.27
C TRP A 120 6.33 -11.93 -7.52
N SER A 121 6.07 -12.93 -6.66
CA SER A 121 4.82 -13.67 -6.65
C SER A 121 3.64 -12.76 -6.35
N GLY A 122 3.74 -11.89 -5.34
CA GLY A 122 2.68 -10.94 -5.01
C GLY A 122 2.44 -9.90 -6.10
N VAL A 123 3.50 -9.34 -6.69
CA VAL A 123 3.41 -8.46 -7.86
C VAL A 123 2.68 -9.15 -9.02
N THR A 124 3.06 -10.40 -9.31
CA THR A 124 2.44 -11.18 -10.38
C THR A 124 0.97 -11.47 -10.07
N GLY A 125 0.68 -11.92 -8.84
CA GLY A 125 -0.68 -12.17 -8.38
C GLY A 125 -1.57 -10.92 -8.49
N TRP A 126 -1.07 -9.75 -8.08
CA TRP A 126 -1.79 -8.49 -8.21
C TRP A 126 -2.00 -8.06 -9.67
N LEU A 127 -1.00 -8.22 -10.54
CA LEU A 127 -1.12 -7.92 -11.96
C LEU A 127 -2.20 -8.77 -12.63
N PHE A 128 -2.34 -10.03 -12.22
CA PHE A 128 -3.25 -10.99 -12.86
C PHE A 128 -4.57 -11.22 -12.15
N ALA A 129 -4.73 -10.76 -10.90
CA ALA A 129 -5.98 -10.88 -10.17
C ALA A 129 -7.14 -10.27 -10.97
N ASP A 130 -8.21 -11.06 -11.17
CA ASP A 130 -9.41 -10.63 -11.86
C ASP A 130 -10.08 -9.48 -11.11
N GLU A 131 -10.59 -8.51 -11.86
CA GLU A 131 -11.35 -7.34 -11.36
C GLU A 131 -12.65 -7.77 -10.64
N THR A 132 -13.10 -9.01 -10.86
CA THR A 132 -14.25 -9.64 -10.19
C THR A 132 -13.92 -10.24 -8.82
N SER A 133 -12.74 -9.98 -8.27
CA SER A 133 -12.50 -10.25 -6.85
C SER A 133 -13.28 -9.21 -6.07
N ALA A 134 -14.36 -9.63 -5.41
CA ALA A 134 -15.21 -8.80 -4.54
C ALA A 134 -14.41 -7.65 -3.93
N ALA A 135 -14.88 -6.41 -4.11
CA ALA A 135 -14.22 -5.21 -3.64
C ALA A 135 -13.61 -5.49 -2.26
N ARG A 136 -12.27 -5.49 -2.19
CA ARG A 136 -11.58 -5.81 -0.93
C ARG A 136 -12.18 -4.91 0.16
N GLU A 137 -12.41 -5.44 1.34
CA GLU A 137 -13.02 -4.62 2.40
C GLU A 137 -12.13 -3.41 2.72
N PRO A 138 -12.68 -2.18 2.76
CA PRO A 138 -11.98 -1.04 3.30
C PRO A 138 -11.49 -1.34 4.71
N ARG A 139 -10.21 -1.08 4.96
CA ARG A 139 -9.59 -1.35 6.26
C ARG A 139 -8.83 -0.14 6.77
N PRO A 140 -8.72 0.05 8.10
CA PRO A 140 -7.92 1.13 8.65
C PRO A 140 -6.44 0.91 8.34
N THR A 141 -5.67 2.01 8.25
CA THR A 141 -4.21 1.95 7.99
C THR A 141 -3.42 1.29 9.13
N LYS A 142 -3.98 1.27 10.34
CA LYS A 142 -3.44 0.60 11.53
C LYS A 142 -4.60 0.18 12.44
N TRP A 143 -4.38 -0.80 13.32
CA TRP A 143 -5.43 -1.31 14.21
C TRP A 143 -5.54 -0.52 15.53
N VAL A 144 -4.53 0.28 15.86
CA VAL A 144 -4.49 1.06 17.11
C VAL A 144 -4.24 2.53 16.78
N PHE A 145 -5.21 3.38 17.09
CA PHE A 145 -5.13 4.83 16.94
C PHE A 145 -5.02 5.51 18.31
N ARG A 146 -4.27 6.62 18.38
CA ARG A 146 -4.31 7.47 19.57
C ARG A 146 -5.65 8.18 19.65
N ARG A 147 -6.07 8.52 20.85
CA ARG A 147 -7.29 9.32 21.05
C ARG A 147 -7.19 10.63 20.25
N LYS A 148 -8.23 10.95 19.48
CA LYS A 148 -8.31 12.13 18.57
C LYS A 148 -7.39 12.06 17.35
N GLU A 149 -6.72 10.94 17.10
CA GLU A 149 -6.01 10.72 15.84
C GLU A 149 -7.00 10.33 14.74
N PRO A 150 -7.06 11.08 13.61
CA PRO A 150 -7.94 10.74 12.50
C PRO A 150 -7.69 9.32 12.00
N VAL A 151 -8.77 8.54 11.85
CA VAL A 151 -8.68 7.20 11.26
C VAL A 151 -8.48 7.37 9.76
N THR A 152 -7.34 6.90 9.27
CA THR A 152 -7.07 6.87 7.83
C THR A 152 -7.47 5.51 7.29
N TRP A 153 -8.22 5.51 6.20
CA TRP A 153 -8.75 4.29 5.59
C TRP A 153 -7.96 3.93 4.33
N ILE A 154 -7.94 2.65 4.00
CA ILE A 154 -7.50 2.14 2.71
C ILE A 154 -8.74 1.63 2.01
N VAL A 155 -9.21 2.37 1.01
CA VAL A 155 -10.35 1.96 0.18
C VAL A 155 -9.79 1.40 -1.13
N PRO A 156 -9.93 0.09 -1.40
CA PRO A 156 -9.41 -0.50 -2.62
C PRO A 156 -10.08 0.11 -3.87
N GLY A 157 -9.28 0.17 -4.93
CA GLY A 157 -9.51 1.04 -6.08
C GLY A 157 -10.15 0.32 -7.24
N ASP A 158 -11.43 0.00 -7.12
CA ASP A 158 -12.31 0.00 -8.27
C ASP A 158 -13.23 1.20 -8.03
N SER A 159 -13.27 2.19 -8.93
CA SER A 159 -13.86 3.55 -8.79
C SER A 159 -15.32 3.59 -8.32
N THR A 160 -15.57 3.10 -7.12
CA THR A 160 -16.87 2.83 -6.53
C THR A 160 -17.02 3.80 -5.37
N ILE A 161 -18.19 4.41 -5.29
CA ILE A 161 -18.58 5.18 -4.12
C ILE A 161 -18.91 4.17 -3.01
N VAL A 162 -18.20 4.24 -1.90
CA VAL A 162 -18.38 3.36 -0.75
C VAL A 162 -18.98 4.16 0.39
N ASN A 163 -20.11 3.73 0.94
CA ASN A 163 -20.69 4.32 2.14
C ASN A 163 -20.15 3.59 3.36
N LEU A 164 -19.33 4.29 4.16
CA LEU A 164 -18.88 3.80 5.45
C LEU A 164 -19.88 4.22 6.52
N ARG A 165 -20.53 3.24 7.15
CA ARG A 165 -21.29 3.44 8.37
C ARG A 165 -20.49 2.92 9.56
N LEU A 166 -20.19 3.83 10.46
CA LEU A 166 -19.57 3.55 11.75
C LEU A 166 -20.68 3.49 12.79
N SER A 167 -20.81 2.39 13.52
CA SER A 167 -21.82 2.24 14.58
C SER A 167 -21.19 1.79 15.89
N GLU A 168 -21.64 2.37 17.00
CA GLU A 168 -21.33 1.95 18.37
C GLU A 168 -22.61 1.48 19.03
N ASN A 169 -22.68 0.22 19.47
CA ASN A 169 -23.87 -0.37 20.09
C ASN A 169 -25.17 -0.11 19.28
N ASP A 170 -25.15 -0.40 17.96
CA ASP A 170 -26.24 -0.13 16.99
C ASP A 170 -26.63 1.35 16.79
N SER A 171 -25.88 2.29 17.37
CA SER A 171 -26.05 3.72 17.13
C SER A 171 -25.08 4.21 16.06
N LEU A 172 -25.60 4.77 14.96
CA LEU A 172 -24.80 5.33 13.87
C LEU A 172 -24.00 6.54 14.37
N LEU A 173 -22.68 6.39 14.42
CA LEU A 173 -21.73 7.44 14.79
C LEU A 173 -21.35 8.31 13.58
N ILE A 174 -21.07 7.67 12.43
CA ILE A 174 -20.55 8.35 11.23
C ILE A 174 -21.15 7.71 9.98
N ASP A 175 -21.63 8.55 9.07
CA ASP A 175 -21.97 8.19 7.69
C ASP A 175 -21.07 8.99 6.75
N THR A 176 -20.15 8.34 6.06
CA THR A 176 -19.20 9.01 5.18
C THR A 176 -19.10 8.31 3.83
N VAL A 177 -19.25 9.12 2.78
CA VAL A 177 -19.08 8.72 1.39
C VAL A 177 -17.59 8.79 1.05
N MET A 178 -17.01 7.66 0.67
CA MET A 178 -15.61 7.54 0.28
C MET A 178 -15.47 7.13 -1.19
N ILE A 179 -14.41 7.60 -1.85
CA ILE A 179 -14.12 7.24 -3.25
C ILE A 179 -13.10 6.10 -3.26
N GLY A 180 -13.43 4.99 -3.91
CA GLY A 180 -12.53 3.85 -4.12
C GLY A 180 -11.18 4.27 -4.70
N GLY A 181 -10.10 3.73 -4.15
CA GLY A 181 -8.74 4.12 -4.53
C GLY A 181 -8.30 5.44 -3.91
N THR A 182 -8.82 5.81 -2.74
CA THR A 182 -8.29 6.94 -1.98
C THR A 182 -7.93 6.50 -0.56
N SER A 183 -7.23 7.38 0.16
CA SER A 183 -6.96 7.22 1.60
C SER A 183 -7.70 8.30 2.39
N PRO A 184 -9.03 8.23 2.49
CA PRO A 184 -9.81 9.24 3.18
C PRO A 184 -9.61 9.12 4.70
N SER A 185 -9.74 10.25 5.38
CA SER A 185 -9.72 10.33 6.83
C SER A 185 -11.13 10.59 7.37
N SER A 186 -11.58 9.81 8.35
CA SER A 186 -12.82 10.08 9.09
C SER A 186 -12.51 10.79 10.40
N ALA A 187 -13.36 11.74 10.81
CA ALA A 187 -13.25 12.41 12.10
C ALA A 187 -13.52 11.42 13.24
N CYS A 188 -12.78 11.50 14.35
CA CYS A 188 -12.93 10.58 15.48
C CYS A 188 -14.29 10.74 16.18
N SER A 189 -14.87 9.63 16.65
CA SER A 189 -15.83 9.69 17.76
C SER A 189 -15.80 8.42 18.63
N HIS A 190 -15.61 8.68 19.92
CA HIS A 190 -15.81 7.88 21.13
C HIS A 190 -15.01 6.58 21.39
N PRO A 191 -14.65 6.33 22.67
CA PRO A 191 -13.92 5.14 23.09
C PRO A 191 -14.94 4.08 23.49
N ASP A 192 -15.29 3.19 22.57
CA ASP A 192 -15.76 1.83 22.84
C ASP A 192 -15.92 1.10 21.50
N CYS A 193 -15.97 -0.24 21.59
CA CYS A 193 -16.12 -1.21 20.51
C CYS A 193 -16.95 -0.70 19.31
N ILE A 194 -16.30 -0.53 18.15
CA ILE A 194 -16.94 0.01 16.94
C ILE A 194 -17.19 -1.10 15.93
N THR A 195 -18.44 -1.24 15.51
CA THR A 195 -18.85 -2.11 14.40
C THR A 195 -18.93 -1.26 13.14
N THR A 196 -18.34 -1.73 12.05
CA THR A 196 -18.39 -1.08 10.74
C THR A 196 -19.26 -1.87 9.78
N GLY A 197 -20.20 -1.18 9.14
CA GLY A 197 -21.02 -1.71 8.04
C GLY A 197 -20.76 -0.93 6.76
N LEU A 198 -20.58 -1.64 5.65
CA LEU A 198 -20.29 -1.04 4.35
C LEU A 198 -21.35 -1.40 3.34
N GLU A 199 -22.03 -0.39 2.82
CA GLU A 199 -23.02 -0.55 1.77
C GLU A 199 -22.47 -0.04 0.43
N GLY A 200 -22.66 -0.85 -0.62
CA GLY A 200 -22.44 -0.46 -2.00
C GLY A 200 -23.55 0.40 -2.58
N HIS A 201 -23.70 0.37 -3.92
CA HIS A 201 -24.93 0.83 -4.58
C HIS A 201 -26.18 0.20 -3.92
N PRO A 202 -27.30 0.94 -3.88
CA PRO A 202 -28.07 1.16 -2.66
C PRO A 202 -28.51 -0.13 -1.97
N GLY A 203 -27.88 -0.41 -0.81
CA GLY A 203 -28.35 -1.39 0.17
C GLY A 203 -27.66 -2.76 0.17
N GLU A 204 -26.71 -3.02 -0.73
CA GLU A 204 -25.93 -4.26 -0.69
C GLU A 204 -24.79 -4.15 0.34
N LEU A 205 -24.83 -4.96 1.39
CA LEU A 205 -23.74 -5.08 2.38
C LEU A 205 -22.54 -5.75 1.69
N ILE A 206 -21.49 -4.97 1.42
CA ILE A 206 -20.27 -5.45 0.73
C ILE A 206 -19.28 -6.05 1.74
N GLY A 207 -19.36 -5.64 3.01
CA GLY A 207 -18.52 -6.20 4.06
C GLY A 207 -18.85 -5.64 5.43
N GLU A 208 -18.45 -6.39 6.46
CA GLU A 208 -18.57 -6.02 7.86
C GLU A 208 -17.24 -6.21 8.57
N GLY A 209 -16.91 -5.30 9.48
CA GLY A 209 -15.64 -5.33 10.19
C GLY A 209 -15.78 -4.84 11.62
N HIS A 210 -14.84 -5.25 12.46
CA HIS A 210 -14.74 -4.86 13.86
C HIS A 210 -13.29 -4.49 14.19
N PHE A 211 -13.10 -3.45 15.00
CA PHE A 211 -11.79 -3.12 15.58
C PHE A 211 -11.95 -2.54 16.98
N ASP A 212 -10.97 -2.86 17.83
CA ASP A 212 -10.89 -2.38 19.20
C ASP A 212 -10.05 -1.10 19.30
N VAL A 213 -10.53 -0.13 20.07
CA VAL A 213 -9.79 1.08 20.40
C VAL A 213 -9.24 0.94 21.82
N GLU A 214 -7.95 0.61 21.95
CA GLU A 214 -7.31 0.44 23.26
C GLU A 214 -6.80 1.79 23.82
N MET A 215 -7.14 2.08 25.08
CA MET A 215 -6.67 3.27 25.77
C MET A 215 -5.23 3.08 26.26
N ILE A 216 -4.26 3.66 25.55
CA ILE A 216 -2.93 3.89 26.13
C ILE A 216 -3.02 5.16 26.99
N SER A 217 -3.15 4.97 28.30
CA SER A 217 -3.04 6.07 29.27
C SER A 217 -1.58 6.52 29.33
N GLU A 218 -1.26 7.67 28.74
CA GLU A 218 0.00 8.35 29.05
C GLU A 218 -0.02 8.76 30.53
N ARG A 219 1.01 8.37 31.28
CA ARG A 219 1.19 8.64 32.69
C ARG A 219 2.02 9.89 32.91
#